data_AF-A0A0Q8QSY4-F1
#
_entry.id   AF-A0A0Q8QSY4-F1
#
_cell.length_a   1.000
_cell.length_b   1.000
_cell.length_c   1.000
_cell.angle_alpha   90.00
_cell.angle_beta   90.00
_cell.angle_gamma   90.00
#
_symmetry.space_group_name_H-M   'P 1'
#
loop_
_entity.id
_entity.type
_entity.pdbx_description
1 polymer ?
#
loop_
_entity_poly.entity_id
_entity_poly.type
_entity_poly.pdbx_seq_one_letter_code
_entity_poly.pdbx_strand_id
1 'polypeptide(L)'
;MTLKACCLSCLLIASAIAPARAEEPPAKAPDRIVVRQCHVYVGDDPAKGTDCTVEANRECAGKPMCEVGIGDNLTPGTSPPEDAQVLIVYACGALSGEAGPHLFNRHATATLACAFAD
;
A
#
# COMPACT_ATOMS: atom_id res chain seq x y z
N MET A 1 0.30 -88.04 -7.01
CA MET A 1 0.73 -86.93 -6.12
C MET A 1 0.73 -85.67 -6.98
N THR A 2 0.03 -84.57 -6.77
CA THR A 2 -0.95 -84.14 -5.75
C THR A 2 -1.75 -82.98 -6.39
N LEU A 3 -2.99 -82.88 -5.92
CA LEU A 3 -4.06 -81.91 -6.13
C LEU A 3 -3.73 -80.40 -5.90
N LYS A 4 -4.38 -79.52 -6.70
CA LYS A 4 -5.37 -78.48 -6.27
C LYS A 4 -4.93 -77.05 -5.85
N ALA A 5 -5.88 -76.15 -6.14
CA ALA A 5 -6.18 -74.79 -5.65
C ALA A 5 -5.63 -73.62 -6.51
N CYS A 6 -6.46 -72.78 -7.16
CA CYS A 6 -7.60 -71.94 -6.76
C CYS A 6 -7.17 -70.56 -6.19
N CYS A 7 -8.07 -69.58 -6.36
CA CYS A 7 -8.04 -68.19 -5.89
C CYS A 7 -7.37 -67.17 -6.82
N LEU A 8 -7.89 -65.96 -6.98
CA LEU A 8 -9.21 -65.38 -6.73
C LEU A 8 -9.14 -63.99 -7.38
N SER A 9 -10.23 -63.58 -8.01
CA SER A 9 -10.63 -62.21 -8.28
C SER A 9 -9.80 -61.10 -7.62
N CYS A 10 -9.02 -60.36 -8.41
CA CYS A 10 -8.63 -59.00 -8.04
C CYS A 10 -9.54 -58.02 -8.77
N LEU A 11 -10.60 -57.58 -8.06
CA LEU A 11 -11.36 -56.39 -8.41
C LEU A 11 -10.40 -55.21 -8.49
N LEU A 12 -10.28 -54.61 -9.68
CA LEU A 12 -9.64 -53.32 -9.88
C LEU A 12 -10.56 -52.24 -9.29
N ILE A 13 -10.23 -51.81 -8.07
CA ILE A 13 -10.86 -50.66 -7.42
C ILE A 13 -10.35 -49.42 -8.15
N ALA A 14 -11.18 -48.86 -9.05
CA ALA A 14 -10.94 -47.57 -9.66
C ALA A 14 -11.13 -46.47 -8.60
N SER A 15 -10.06 -46.10 -7.89
CA SER A 15 -10.02 -44.90 -7.06
C SER A 15 -10.12 -43.67 -7.96
N ALA A 16 -11.33 -43.12 -8.07
CA ALA A 16 -11.56 -41.79 -8.61
C ALA A 16 -10.93 -40.75 -7.68
N ILE A 17 -9.68 -40.36 -7.97
CA ILE A 17 -9.02 -39.23 -7.33
C ILE A 17 -9.67 -37.98 -7.91
N ALA A 18 -10.61 -37.39 -7.19
CA ALA A 18 -11.09 -36.05 -7.49
C ALA A 18 -9.89 -35.09 -7.38
N PRO A 19 -9.67 -34.18 -8.35
CA PRO A 19 -8.62 -33.18 -8.22
C PRO A 19 -8.95 -32.32 -7.00
N ALA A 20 -8.11 -32.41 -5.97
CA ALA A 20 -8.12 -31.47 -4.86
C ALA A 20 -7.92 -30.08 -5.47
N ARG A 21 -8.98 -29.27 -5.46
CA ARG A 21 -8.84 -27.84 -5.75
C ARG A 21 -7.95 -27.29 -4.66
N ALA A 22 -6.71 -27.00 -5.01
CA ALA A 22 -5.86 -26.18 -4.17
C ALA A 22 -6.62 -24.87 -3.97
N GLU A 23 -7.08 -24.61 -2.74
CA GLU A 23 -7.50 -23.28 -2.33
C GLU A 23 -6.29 -22.38 -2.54
N GLU A 24 -6.34 -21.57 -3.60
CA GLU A 24 -5.35 -20.52 -3.81
C GLU A 24 -5.36 -19.65 -2.55
N PRO A 25 -4.20 -19.43 -1.92
CA PRO A 25 -4.14 -18.58 -0.75
C PRO A 25 -4.73 -17.21 -1.12
N PRO A 26 -5.58 -16.62 -0.27
CA PRO A 26 -6.23 -15.36 -0.58
C PRO A 26 -5.15 -14.35 -0.94
N ALA A 27 -5.28 -13.74 -2.13
CA ALA A 27 -4.37 -12.70 -2.56
C ALA A 27 -4.29 -11.64 -1.45
N LYS A 28 -3.09 -11.42 -0.90
CA LYS A 28 -2.86 -10.40 0.12
C LYS A 28 -3.38 -9.08 -0.46
N ALA A 29 -4.35 -8.45 0.22
CA ALA A 29 -4.83 -7.14 -0.19
C ALA A 29 -3.61 -6.20 -0.31
N PRO A 30 -3.52 -5.39 -1.38
CA PRO A 30 -2.39 -4.49 -1.54
C PRO A 30 -2.32 -3.57 -0.32
N ASP A 31 -1.10 -3.38 0.20
CA ASP A 31 -0.89 -2.47 1.31
C ASP A 31 -1.37 -1.06 0.88
N ARG A 32 -2.15 -0.42 1.75
CA ARG A 32 -2.77 0.88 1.48
C ARG A 32 -1.92 1.98 2.09
N ILE A 33 -1.86 3.11 1.40
CA ILE A 33 -1.15 4.29 1.89
C ILE A 33 -1.91 4.87 3.08
N VAL A 34 -1.16 5.13 4.15
CA VAL A 34 -1.58 5.90 5.33
C VAL A 34 -0.58 7.03 5.51
N VAL A 35 -1.02 8.29 5.35
CA VAL A 35 -0.17 9.44 5.66
C VAL A 35 -0.08 9.56 7.18
N ARG A 36 1.13 9.50 7.71
CA ARG A 36 1.41 9.56 9.15
C ARG A 36 1.69 10.96 9.62
N GLN A 37 2.33 11.75 8.77
CA GLN A 37 2.71 13.12 9.06
C GLN A 37 2.76 13.90 7.75
N CYS A 38 2.26 15.13 7.77
CA CYS A 38 2.37 16.07 6.68
C CYS A 38 2.57 17.46 7.29
N HIS A 39 3.62 18.16 6.88
CA HIS A 39 3.85 19.52 7.32
C HIS A 39 4.11 20.45 6.15
N VAL A 40 3.47 21.62 6.18
CA VAL A 40 3.83 22.78 5.37
C VAL A 40 4.58 23.79 6.25
N TYR A 41 5.84 24.06 5.97
CA TYR A 41 6.73 24.81 6.87
C TYR A 41 7.67 25.75 6.12
N VAL A 42 8.23 26.72 6.83
CA VAL A 42 9.26 27.65 6.32
C VAL A 42 10.52 27.49 7.16
N GLY A 43 11.69 27.58 6.52
CA GLY A 43 12.98 27.33 7.15
C GLY A 43 13.29 25.84 7.31
N ASP A 44 14.03 25.49 8.36
CA ASP A 44 14.67 24.16 8.49
C ASP A 44 13.92 23.17 9.40
N ASP A 45 12.82 23.58 10.02
CA ASP A 45 12.13 22.80 11.08
C ASP A 45 10.67 22.47 10.69
N PRO A 46 10.41 21.26 10.14
CA PRO A 46 9.07 20.81 9.78
C PRO A 46 8.08 20.82 10.95
N ALA A 47 8.55 20.61 12.18
CA ALA A 47 7.68 20.52 13.35
C ALA A 47 7.04 21.87 13.73
N LYS A 48 7.54 22.99 13.18
CA LYS A 48 6.94 24.32 13.32
C LYS A 48 5.94 24.66 12.21
N GLY A 49 5.76 23.75 11.24
CA GLY A 49 4.84 23.91 10.12
C GLY A 49 3.38 23.68 10.48
N THR A 50 2.50 24.05 9.57
CA THR A 50 1.09 23.68 9.59
C THR A 50 0.96 22.18 9.31
N ASP A 51 0.23 21.46 10.17
CA ASP A 51 -0.11 20.07 9.96
C ASP A 51 -1.15 19.94 8.83
N CYS A 52 -0.81 19.19 7.79
CA CYS A 52 -1.66 18.89 6.62
C CYS A 52 -2.04 17.41 6.52
N THR A 53 -1.90 16.65 7.62
CA THR A 53 -1.99 15.18 7.60
C THR A 53 -3.39 14.71 7.23
N VAL A 54 -4.43 15.43 7.66
CA VAL A 54 -5.82 15.09 7.37
C VAL A 54 -6.13 15.27 5.89
N GLU A 55 -5.66 16.36 5.31
CA GLU A 55 -5.82 16.75 3.92
C GLU A 55 -5.09 15.76 3.00
N ALA A 56 -3.81 15.49 3.28
CA ALA A 56 -3.03 14.52 2.53
C ALA A 56 -3.62 13.10 2.61
N ASN A 57 -4.12 12.66 3.78
CA ASN A 57 -4.81 11.37 3.91
C ASN A 57 -6.09 11.30 3.07
N ARG A 58 -6.82 12.42 2.95
CA ARG A 58 -8.07 12.48 2.17
C ARG A 58 -7.81 12.20 0.68
N GLU A 59 -6.69 12.67 0.14
CA GLU A 59 -6.32 12.44 -1.27
C GLU A 59 -5.90 10.99 -1.54
N CYS A 60 -5.27 10.36 -0.54
CA CYS A 60 -4.75 8.99 -0.65
C CYS A 60 -5.71 7.89 -0.19
N ALA A 61 -6.91 8.23 0.28
CA ALA A 61 -7.82 7.35 1.00
C ALA A 61 -7.99 5.96 0.36
N GLY A 62 -7.30 4.97 0.94
CA GLY A 62 -7.42 3.55 0.60
C GLY A 62 -6.74 3.10 -0.70
N LYS A 63 -5.88 3.94 -1.30
CA LYS A 63 -5.17 3.60 -2.54
C LYS A 63 -3.75 3.05 -2.25
N PRO A 64 -3.23 2.12 -3.07
CA PRO A 64 -1.84 1.65 -2.99
C PRO A 64 -0.86 2.63 -3.66
N MET A 65 -1.37 3.60 -4.41
CA MET A 65 -0.64 4.71 -5.03
C MET A 65 -1.56 5.93 -5.09
N CYS A 66 -1.04 7.11 -4.76
CA CYS A 66 -1.77 8.37 -4.84
C CYS A 66 -0.85 9.52 -5.23
N GLU A 67 -1.42 10.55 -5.84
CA GLU A 67 -0.77 11.84 -6.04
C GLU A 67 -1.39 12.82 -5.06
N VAL A 68 -0.55 13.44 -4.23
CA VAL A 68 -0.94 14.47 -3.28
C VAL A 68 -0.60 15.83 -3.88
N GLY A 69 -1.58 16.72 -4.03
CA GLY A 69 -1.31 18.10 -4.46
C GLY A 69 -0.44 18.83 -3.44
N ILE A 70 0.62 19.51 -3.87
CA ILE A 70 1.54 20.28 -3.02
C ILE A 70 1.12 21.76 -2.98
N GLY A 71 -0.19 21.99 -2.91
CA GLY A 71 -0.81 23.30 -3.06
C GLY A 71 -1.85 23.61 -1.98
N ASP A 72 -2.76 24.51 -2.32
CA ASP A 72 -3.79 25.04 -1.40
C ASP A 72 -4.73 23.97 -0.83
N ASN A 73 -4.78 22.78 -1.45
CA ASN A 73 -5.50 21.61 -0.98
C ASN A 73 -4.96 21.10 0.38
N LEU A 74 -3.69 21.32 0.71
CA LEU A 74 -3.07 20.91 1.97
C LEU A 74 -3.30 21.89 3.12
N THR A 75 -3.60 23.16 2.82
CA THR A 75 -3.78 24.22 3.83
C THR A 75 -5.03 25.05 3.52
N PRO A 76 -6.24 24.46 3.56
CA PRO A 76 -7.46 25.15 3.14
C PRO A 76 -7.69 26.44 3.94
N GLY A 77 -7.91 27.54 3.23
CA GLY A 77 -8.12 28.86 3.83
C GLY A 77 -6.85 29.57 4.31
N THR A 78 -5.68 28.99 4.07
CA THR A 78 -4.37 29.61 4.32
C THR A 78 -3.55 29.58 3.04
N SER A 79 -2.83 30.66 2.75
CA SER A 79 -1.85 30.71 1.66
C SER A 79 -0.46 30.74 2.26
N PRO A 80 0.27 29.61 2.24
CA PRO A 80 1.67 29.56 2.64
C PRO A 80 2.51 30.51 1.77
N PRO A 81 3.65 31.02 2.28
CA PRO A 81 4.57 31.79 1.46
C PRO A 81 5.20 30.94 0.36
N GLU A 82 5.73 31.58 -0.70
CA GLU A 82 6.26 30.89 -1.88
C GLU A 82 7.49 30.00 -1.59
N ASP A 83 8.19 30.26 -0.49
CA ASP A 83 9.35 29.48 -0.02
C ASP A 83 8.96 28.37 0.97
N ALA A 84 7.66 28.19 1.24
CA ALA A 84 7.20 27.09 2.07
C ALA A 84 7.57 25.74 1.44
N GLN A 85 7.86 24.78 2.30
CA GLN A 85 8.22 23.42 1.96
C GLN A 85 7.15 22.46 2.51
N VAL A 86 6.93 21.37 1.79
CA VAL A 86 5.98 20.32 2.16
C VAL A 86 6.73 19.02 2.33
N LEU A 87 6.61 18.41 3.51
CA LEU A 87 7.15 17.10 3.85
C LEU A 87 6.01 16.16 4.19
N ILE A 88 5.99 14.98 3.56
CA ILE A 88 4.96 13.95 3.78
C ILE A 88 5.63 12.64 4.18
N VAL A 89 5.34 12.15 5.39
CA VAL A 89 5.71 10.81 5.84
C VAL A 89 4.49 9.90 5.75
N TYR A 90 4.64 8.77 5.08
CA TYR A 90 3.56 7.82 4.84
C TYR A 90 3.98 6.38 5.13
N ALA A 91 3.00 5.49 5.24
CA ALA A 91 3.23 4.07 5.48
C ALA A 91 2.37 3.20 4.56
N CYS A 92 2.90 2.04 4.23
CA CYS A 92 2.21 0.95 3.53
C CYS A 92 2.41 -0.33 4.34
N GLY A 93 1.43 -0.64 5.19
CA GLY A 93 1.57 -1.75 6.15
C GLY A 93 2.71 -1.48 7.14
N ALA A 94 3.74 -2.34 7.13
CA ALA A 94 4.92 -2.21 7.98
C ALA A 94 6.02 -1.31 7.38
N LEU A 95 5.90 -0.93 6.11
CA LEU A 95 6.88 -0.11 5.42
C LEU A 95 6.52 1.37 5.58
N SER A 96 7.54 2.23 5.69
CA SER A 96 7.41 3.68 5.79
C SER A 96 8.21 4.37 4.70
N GLY A 97 7.69 5.51 4.24
CA GLY A 97 8.25 6.34 3.21
C GLY A 97 8.18 7.81 3.54
N GLU A 98 8.95 8.58 2.78
CA GLU A 98 8.97 10.03 2.84
C GLU A 98 8.89 10.58 1.41
N ALA A 99 8.10 11.64 1.22
CA ALA A 99 8.06 12.43 0.01
C ALA A 99 8.28 13.91 0.37
N GLY A 100 9.36 14.47 -0.17
CA GLY A 100 9.78 15.85 0.05
C GLY A 100 11.17 15.98 0.70
N PRO A 101 11.51 17.18 1.17
CA PRO A 101 10.70 18.39 1.08
C PRO A 101 10.49 18.86 -0.37
N HIS A 102 9.26 19.30 -0.68
CA HIS A 102 8.90 19.90 -1.95
C HIS A 102 8.56 21.38 -1.74
N LEU A 103 8.97 22.25 -2.65
CA LEU A 103 8.50 23.64 -2.61
C LEU A 103 6.98 23.68 -2.82
N PHE A 104 6.31 24.47 -2.00
CA PHE A 104 4.88 24.71 -2.10
C PHE A 104 4.56 25.29 -3.47
N ASN A 105 3.71 24.60 -4.22
CA ASN A 105 3.33 24.99 -5.56
C ASN A 105 1.96 24.39 -5.90
N ARG A 106 0.99 25.26 -6.15
CA ARG A 106 -0.40 24.90 -6.50
C ARG A 106 -0.56 24.06 -7.78
N HIS A 107 0.53 23.85 -8.51
CA HIS A 107 0.57 23.02 -9.73
C HIS A 107 1.47 21.78 -9.57
N ALA A 108 2.11 21.58 -8.42
CA ALA A 108 2.95 20.43 -8.15
C ALA A 108 2.18 19.33 -7.42
N THR A 109 2.62 18.08 -7.61
CA THR A 109 2.12 16.91 -6.90
C THR A 109 3.29 16.10 -6.36
N ALA A 110 3.08 15.39 -5.26
CA ALA A 110 3.98 14.34 -4.77
C ALA A 110 3.33 12.98 -4.97
N THR A 111 4.03 12.07 -5.65
CA THR A 111 3.57 10.69 -5.82
C THR A 111 3.98 9.85 -4.61
N LEU A 112 2.99 9.24 -3.95
CA LEU A 112 3.21 8.26 -2.90
C LEU A 112 2.84 6.88 -3.45
N ALA A 113 3.71 5.89 -3.25
CA ALA A 113 3.49 4.53 -3.73
C ALA A 113 3.96 3.48 -2.71
N CYS A 114 3.22 2.38 -2.62
CA CYS A 114 3.56 1.21 -1.82
C CYS A 114 4.54 0.25 -2.51
N ALA A 115 5.45 0.80 -3.32
CA ALA A 115 6.58 0.11 -3.92
C ALA A 115 7.83 0.85 -3.49
N PHE A 116 8.27 0.60 -2.25
CA PHE A 116 9.60 1.04 -1.83
C PHE A 116 10.59 0.23 -2.67
N ALA A 117 11.40 0.92 -3.47
CA ALA A 117 12.34 0.29 -4.38
C ALA A 117 13.17 -0.76 -3.61
N ASP A 118 13.11 -2.01 -4.07
CA ASP A 118 14.03 -3.09 -3.66
C ASP A 118 15.47 -2.74 -4.06
#